data_AF-A0A2G6J0D4-F1
#
_entry.id   AF-A0A2G6J0D4-F1
#
_cell.length_a   1.000
_cell.length_b   1.000
_cell.length_c   1.000
_cell.angle_alpha   90.00
_cell.angle_beta   90.00
_cell.angle_gamma   90.00
#
_symmetry.space_group_name_H-M   'P 1'
#
loop_
_entity.id
_entity.type
_entity.pdbx_description
1 polymer ?
#
loop_
_entity_poly.entity_id
_entity_poly.type
_entity_poly.pdbx_seq_one_letter_code
_entity_poly.pdbx_strand_id
1 'polypeptide(L)'
;MQQPVAAYLEGGKRLHLQHGPIDLIIGAEAADDVARHAAYTAAVERFETILTGLVAELPVLRAQLTPGAVRPSDPVGVRMVEAATRHCQDRFVTPMIAVAGSVADEILVTMIGAAELQRCYVNNGGDIALFLAPGAHFSVAMADAGGLDLGRVKIHPEHQIGGIATSGQKGRSLSFGIADSVTVLGANAAQADVAATLIANAVNLPGHPDLRYERASDIVYDSDLGDRHVVVHVPALTQGQKGAALARGKKAALGMLERHLIKGAALFLQGESVLIGQENLEFTKQMEMQNA
;
A
#
# COMPACT_ATOMS: atom_id res chain seq x y z
N MET A 1 -0.38 -23.75 -12.05
CA MET A 1 0.05 -22.40 -11.65
C MET A 1 1.49 -22.23 -12.11
N GLN A 2 1.90 -21.02 -12.51
CA GLN A 2 3.32 -20.74 -12.72
C GLN A 2 4.08 -21.00 -11.41
N GLN A 3 5.33 -21.44 -11.49
CA GLN A 3 6.16 -21.61 -10.31
C GLN A 3 6.62 -20.24 -9.79
N PRO A 4 6.86 -20.08 -8.48
CA PRO A 4 7.49 -18.89 -7.94
C PRO A 4 8.89 -18.71 -8.54
N VAL A 5 9.26 -17.47 -8.82
CA VAL A 5 10.57 -17.08 -9.37
C VAL A 5 11.29 -16.22 -8.34
N ALA A 6 12.59 -16.48 -8.15
CA ALA A 6 13.47 -15.67 -7.32
C ALA A 6 14.71 -15.26 -8.12
N ALA A 7 15.08 -13.99 -8.05
CA ALA A 7 16.26 -13.45 -8.71
C ALA A 7 16.97 -12.40 -7.84
N TYR A 8 18.29 -12.48 -7.79
CA TYR A 8 19.10 -11.44 -7.17
C TYR A 8 19.33 -10.28 -8.15
N LEU A 9 19.16 -9.07 -7.66
CA LEU A 9 19.39 -7.83 -8.41
C LEU A 9 20.63 -7.11 -7.86
N GLU A 10 21.23 -6.27 -8.70
CA GLU A 10 22.34 -5.37 -8.30
C GLU A 10 23.50 -6.07 -7.57
N GLY A 11 23.89 -7.25 -8.07
CA GLY A 11 24.96 -8.04 -7.47
C GLY A 11 24.61 -8.63 -6.10
N GLY A 12 23.33 -8.90 -5.83
CA GLY A 12 22.88 -9.52 -4.57
C GLY A 12 22.49 -8.53 -3.47
N LYS A 13 22.45 -7.22 -3.79
CA LYS A 13 21.98 -6.20 -2.84
C LYS A 13 20.47 -6.22 -2.67
N ARG A 14 19.73 -6.57 -3.73
CA ARG A 14 18.27 -6.67 -3.71
C ARG A 14 17.83 -8.05 -4.16
N LEU A 15 16.65 -8.45 -3.71
CA LEU A 15 15.99 -9.69 -4.07
C LEU A 15 14.67 -9.36 -4.77
N HIS A 16 14.42 -10.03 -5.89
CA HIS A 16 13.16 -9.99 -6.62
C HIS A 16 12.46 -11.34 -6.49
N LEU A 17 11.19 -11.33 -6.09
CA LEU A 17 10.34 -12.52 -5.99
C LEU A 17 9.05 -12.30 -6.78
N GLN A 18 8.67 -13.26 -7.62
CA GLN A 18 7.44 -13.15 -8.40
C GLN A 18 6.66 -14.47 -8.42
N HIS A 19 5.36 -14.42 -8.18
CA HIS A 19 4.46 -15.57 -8.32
C HIS A 19 3.04 -15.08 -8.62
N GLY A 20 2.58 -15.31 -9.86
CA GLY A 20 1.30 -14.80 -10.33
C GLY A 20 1.26 -13.27 -10.27
N PRO A 21 0.27 -12.64 -9.60
CA PRO A 21 0.16 -11.19 -9.49
C PRO A 21 1.06 -10.58 -8.40
N ILE A 22 1.71 -11.42 -7.58
CA ILE A 22 2.58 -10.97 -6.50
C ILE A 22 3.97 -10.73 -7.07
N ASP A 23 4.48 -9.52 -6.88
CA ASP A 23 5.76 -9.05 -7.43
C ASP A 23 6.48 -8.21 -6.38
N LEU A 24 7.55 -8.75 -5.77
CA LEU A 24 8.24 -8.18 -4.63
C LEU A 24 9.64 -7.71 -5.01
N ILE A 25 9.96 -6.46 -4.67
CA ILE A 25 11.33 -5.95 -4.63
C ILE A 25 11.72 -5.74 -3.19
N ILE A 26 12.78 -6.43 -2.77
CA ILE A 26 13.21 -6.52 -1.39
C ILE A 26 14.64 -5.98 -1.27
N GLY A 27 14.86 -5.15 -0.26
CA GLY A 27 16.19 -4.70 0.14
C GLY A 27 16.40 -4.87 1.64
N ALA A 28 17.56 -5.37 2.04
CA ALA A 28 17.95 -5.52 3.43
C ALA A 28 19.40 -5.09 3.65
N GLU A 29 19.61 -4.34 4.72
CA GLU A 29 20.93 -4.01 5.25
C GLU A 29 21.11 -4.79 6.56
N ALA A 30 22.23 -5.49 6.67
CA ALA A 30 22.57 -6.35 7.79
C ALA A 30 24.04 -6.12 8.18
N ALA A 31 24.46 -6.63 9.33
CA ALA A 31 25.85 -6.51 9.79
C ALA A 31 26.85 -7.16 8.83
N ASP A 32 26.46 -8.24 8.17
CA ASP A 32 27.27 -8.95 7.17
C ASP A 32 26.41 -9.61 6.09
N ASP A 33 27.08 -10.18 5.08
CA ASP A 33 26.45 -10.85 3.95
C ASP A 33 25.78 -12.17 4.33
N VAL A 34 26.22 -12.83 5.41
CA VAL A 34 25.65 -14.09 5.88
C VAL A 34 24.26 -13.84 6.46
N ALA A 35 24.11 -12.83 7.31
CA ALA A 35 22.83 -12.39 7.85
C ALA A 35 21.87 -11.95 6.75
N ARG A 36 22.34 -11.16 5.77
CA ARG A 36 21.51 -10.74 4.63
C ARG A 36 21.06 -11.95 3.80
N HIS A 37 21.96 -12.90 3.54
CA HIS A 37 21.62 -14.10 2.78
C HIS A 37 20.61 -14.97 3.53
N ALA A 38 20.77 -15.16 4.84
CA ALA A 38 19.82 -15.90 5.68
C ALA A 38 18.40 -15.28 5.63
N ALA A 39 18.29 -13.95 5.71
CA ALA A 39 17.01 -13.25 5.56
C ALA A 39 16.40 -13.49 4.17
N TYR A 40 17.19 -13.36 3.10
CA TYR A 40 16.72 -13.59 1.73
C TYR A 40 16.32 -15.03 1.47
N THR A 41 17.02 -16.01 2.03
CA THR A 41 16.64 -17.43 1.94
C THR A 41 15.29 -17.67 2.62
N ALA A 42 15.10 -17.14 3.84
CA ALA A 42 13.83 -17.26 4.56
C ALA A 42 12.67 -16.59 3.79
N ALA A 43 12.92 -15.44 3.14
CA ALA A 43 11.95 -14.79 2.28
C ALA A 43 11.53 -15.67 1.10
N VAL A 44 12.49 -16.29 0.40
CA VAL A 44 12.22 -17.21 -0.71
C VAL A 44 11.37 -18.39 -0.23
N GLU A 45 11.79 -19.06 0.85
CA GLU A 45 11.08 -20.23 1.40
C GLU A 45 9.64 -19.90 1.79
N ARG A 46 9.40 -18.77 2.47
CA ARG A 46 8.03 -18.35 2.79
C ARG A 46 7.24 -18.03 1.52
N PHE A 47 7.84 -17.30 0.59
CA PHE A 47 7.18 -16.85 -0.64
C PHE A 47 6.65 -17.99 -1.51
N GLU A 48 7.32 -19.16 -1.52
CA GLU A 48 6.86 -20.35 -2.23
C GLU A 48 5.44 -20.80 -1.85
N THR A 49 5.03 -20.51 -0.60
CA THR A 49 3.74 -20.95 -0.06
C THR A 49 2.64 -19.89 -0.08
N ILE A 50 2.97 -18.61 -0.25
CA ILE A 50 2.02 -17.49 -0.08
C ILE A 50 0.83 -17.59 -1.03
N LEU A 51 1.08 -17.71 -2.35
CA LEU A 51 -0.03 -17.72 -3.32
C LEU A 51 -0.96 -18.92 -3.09
N THR A 52 -0.40 -20.08 -2.79
CA THR A 52 -1.18 -21.29 -2.50
C THR A 52 -2.05 -21.12 -1.25
N GLY A 53 -1.50 -20.55 -0.17
CA GLY A 53 -2.24 -20.24 1.05
C GLY A 53 -3.40 -19.27 0.80
N LEU A 54 -3.13 -18.18 0.07
CA LEU A 54 -4.16 -17.21 -0.31
C LEU A 54 -5.26 -17.83 -1.17
N VAL A 55 -4.90 -18.63 -2.18
CA VAL A 55 -5.86 -19.31 -3.06
C VAL A 55 -6.76 -20.26 -2.29
N ALA A 56 -6.23 -20.99 -1.31
CA ALA A 56 -7.01 -21.90 -0.47
C ALA A 56 -8.09 -21.17 0.35
N GLU A 57 -7.86 -19.90 0.70
CA GLU A 57 -8.75 -19.10 1.56
C GLU A 57 -9.54 -18.03 0.79
N LEU A 58 -9.42 -17.98 -0.55
CA LEU A 58 -10.07 -16.98 -1.40
C LEU A 58 -11.57 -16.76 -1.12
N PRO A 59 -12.41 -17.80 -0.91
CA PRO A 59 -13.83 -17.59 -0.62
C PRO A 59 -14.07 -16.71 0.62
N VAL A 60 -13.26 -16.87 1.66
CA VAL A 60 -13.34 -16.06 2.89
C VAL A 60 -12.72 -14.69 2.66
N LEU A 61 -11.59 -14.62 1.95
CA LEU A 61 -10.88 -13.36 1.68
C LEU A 61 -11.61 -12.43 0.71
N ARG A 62 -12.55 -12.94 -0.09
CA ARG A 62 -13.41 -12.14 -0.98
C ARG A 62 -14.78 -11.84 -0.40
N ALA A 63 -15.14 -12.47 0.72
CA ALA A 63 -16.41 -12.19 1.37
C ALA A 63 -16.41 -10.78 1.98
N GLN A 64 -17.59 -10.13 1.96
CA GLN A 64 -17.77 -8.88 2.68
C GLN A 64 -17.51 -9.07 4.18
N LEU A 65 -16.65 -8.23 4.74
CA LEU A 65 -16.42 -8.22 6.18
C LEU A 65 -17.67 -7.76 6.93
N THR A 66 -18.02 -8.53 7.96
CA THR A 66 -19.03 -8.20 8.96
C THR A 66 -18.43 -8.42 10.34
N PRO A 67 -18.95 -7.77 11.40
CA PRO A 67 -18.54 -8.07 12.76
C PRO A 67 -18.67 -9.58 13.03
N GLY A 68 -17.57 -10.26 13.37
CA GLY A 68 -17.54 -11.71 13.58
C GLY A 68 -17.26 -12.56 12.33
N ALA A 69 -16.73 -11.95 11.25
CA ALA A 69 -16.30 -12.68 10.06
C ALA A 69 -15.34 -13.84 10.38
N VAL A 70 -15.44 -14.91 9.58
CA VAL A 70 -14.58 -16.08 9.68
C VAL A 70 -13.12 -15.66 9.57
N ARG A 71 -12.30 -16.11 10.53
CA ARG A 71 -10.88 -15.81 10.53
C ARG A 71 -10.14 -16.83 9.64
N PRO A 72 -9.34 -16.37 8.66
CA PRO A 72 -8.42 -17.24 7.94
C PRO A 72 -7.36 -17.82 8.88
N SER A 73 -6.67 -18.84 8.39
CA SER A 73 -5.59 -19.55 9.07
C SER A 73 -4.20 -19.15 8.58
N ASP A 74 -4.04 -18.78 7.31
CA ASP A 74 -2.75 -18.28 6.81
C ASP A 74 -2.42 -16.92 7.44
N PRO A 75 -1.20 -16.69 7.94
CA PRO A 75 -0.79 -15.42 8.52
C PRO A 75 -1.06 -14.20 7.63
N VAL A 76 -0.92 -14.32 6.30
CA VAL A 76 -1.24 -13.24 5.36
C VAL A 76 -2.73 -12.92 5.41
N GLY A 77 -3.59 -13.95 5.34
CA GLY A 77 -5.04 -13.79 5.43
C GLY A 77 -5.45 -13.14 6.76
N VAL A 78 -4.82 -13.54 7.87
CA VAL A 78 -5.08 -12.97 9.19
C VAL A 78 -4.78 -11.48 9.22
N ARG A 79 -3.63 -11.05 8.69
CA ARG A 79 -3.25 -9.63 8.57
C ARG A 79 -4.26 -8.86 7.72
N MET A 80 -4.72 -9.45 6.61
CA MET A 80 -5.70 -8.82 5.72
C MET A 80 -7.01 -8.51 6.46
N VAL A 81 -7.55 -9.50 7.18
CA VAL A 81 -8.78 -9.34 7.97
C VAL A 81 -8.60 -8.32 9.09
N GLU A 82 -7.49 -8.39 9.83
CA GLU A 82 -7.23 -7.48 10.96
C GLU A 82 -7.11 -6.02 10.52
N ALA A 83 -6.46 -5.76 9.39
CA ALA A 83 -6.34 -4.41 8.83
C ALA A 83 -7.69 -3.89 8.33
N ALA A 84 -8.45 -4.72 7.60
CA ALA A 84 -9.68 -4.31 6.95
C ALA A 84 -10.89 -4.20 7.91
N THR A 85 -10.95 -5.01 8.97
CA THR A 85 -12.10 -5.05 9.91
C THR A 85 -12.34 -3.72 10.62
N ARG A 86 -11.29 -2.91 10.82
CA ARG A 86 -11.39 -1.58 11.45
C ARG A 86 -12.18 -0.56 10.59
N HIS A 87 -12.52 -0.93 9.36
CA HIS A 87 -13.19 -0.08 8.39
C HIS A 87 -14.54 -0.64 7.90
N CYS A 88 -14.98 -1.81 8.36
CA CYS A 88 -16.12 -2.51 7.75
C CYS A 88 -17.51 -2.16 8.33
N GLN A 89 -17.60 -1.33 9.38
CA GLN A 89 -18.88 -1.07 10.07
C GLN A 89 -19.92 -0.37 9.17
N ASP A 90 -19.51 0.67 8.42
CA ASP A 90 -20.44 1.53 7.66
C ASP A 90 -20.19 1.50 6.14
N ARG A 91 -19.51 0.46 5.64
CA ARG A 91 -19.15 0.37 4.22
C ARG A 91 -18.82 -1.06 3.80
N PHE A 92 -18.95 -1.32 2.50
CA PHE A 92 -18.46 -2.54 1.88
C PHE A 92 -16.93 -2.56 1.87
N VAL A 93 -16.34 -3.60 2.47
CA VAL A 93 -14.91 -3.90 2.43
C VAL A 93 -14.76 -5.43 2.44
N THR A 94 -13.83 -5.94 1.63
CA THR A 94 -13.35 -7.32 1.65
C THR A 94 -11.91 -7.33 2.20
N PRO A 95 -11.42 -8.45 2.74
CA PRO A 95 -10.00 -8.59 3.11
C PRO A 95 -9.04 -8.33 1.94
N MET A 96 -9.47 -8.55 0.68
CA MET A 96 -8.65 -8.30 -0.52
C MET A 96 -8.07 -6.88 -0.59
N ILE A 97 -8.71 -5.89 0.04
CA ILE A 97 -8.22 -4.50 0.10
C ILE A 97 -6.84 -4.34 0.76
N ALA A 98 -6.34 -5.37 1.46
CA ALA A 98 -5.10 -5.35 2.22
C ALA A 98 -4.05 -6.34 1.67
N VAL A 99 -4.32 -7.02 0.55
CA VAL A 99 -3.56 -8.19 0.11
C VAL A 99 -2.09 -7.89 -0.12
N ALA A 100 -1.80 -6.78 -0.81
CA ALA A 100 -0.44 -6.49 -1.23
C ALA A 100 0.42 -6.07 -0.04
N GLY A 101 -0.11 -5.19 0.82
CA GLY A 101 0.52 -4.81 2.08
C GLY A 101 0.70 -5.99 3.04
N SER A 102 -0.28 -6.89 3.14
CA SER A 102 -0.19 -8.06 4.04
C SER A 102 0.88 -9.06 3.60
N VAL A 103 1.04 -9.27 2.29
CA VAL A 103 2.13 -10.10 1.75
C VAL A 103 3.49 -9.45 2.05
N ALA A 104 3.61 -8.13 1.87
CA ALA A 104 4.84 -7.42 2.18
C ALA A 104 5.21 -7.51 3.67
N ASP A 105 4.24 -7.32 4.56
CA ASP A 105 4.42 -7.45 6.01
C ASP A 105 4.85 -8.87 6.41
N GLU A 106 4.28 -9.90 5.79
CA GLU A 106 4.61 -11.29 6.10
C GLU A 106 6.05 -11.66 5.72
N ILE A 107 6.49 -11.25 4.53
CA ILE A 107 7.87 -11.48 4.09
C ILE A 107 8.84 -10.68 4.97
N LEU A 108 8.51 -9.43 5.31
CA LEU A 108 9.32 -8.63 6.21
C LEU A 108 9.49 -9.31 7.58
N VAL A 109 8.38 -9.77 8.18
CA VAL A 109 8.39 -10.47 9.48
C VAL A 109 9.20 -11.76 9.43
N THR A 110 9.10 -12.51 8.32
CA THR A 110 9.90 -13.71 8.10
C THR A 110 11.40 -13.40 8.07
N MET A 111 11.79 -12.34 7.36
CA MET A 111 13.18 -11.92 7.23
C MET A 111 13.80 -11.50 8.57
N ILE A 112 13.10 -10.64 9.34
CA ILE A 112 13.59 -10.17 10.64
C ILE A 112 13.62 -11.29 11.70
N GLY A 113 12.83 -12.35 11.52
CA GLY A 113 12.88 -13.54 12.36
C GLY A 113 14.07 -14.46 12.06
N ALA A 114 14.61 -14.39 10.83
CA ALA A 114 15.71 -15.22 10.37
C ALA A 114 17.09 -14.60 10.57
N ALA A 115 17.19 -13.27 10.64
CA ALA A 115 18.47 -12.58 10.83
C ALA A 115 18.30 -11.19 11.46
N GLU A 116 19.37 -10.71 12.12
CA GLU A 116 19.45 -9.33 12.60
C GLU A 116 19.71 -8.38 11.42
N LEU A 117 18.74 -7.50 11.16
CA LEU A 117 18.81 -6.48 10.11
C LEU A 117 18.95 -5.10 10.75
N GLN A 118 19.62 -4.18 10.06
CA GLN A 118 19.65 -2.75 10.43
C GLN A 118 18.45 -2.01 9.83
N ARG A 119 18.13 -2.30 8.58
CA ARG A 119 16.92 -1.83 7.91
C ARG A 119 16.51 -2.77 6.79
N CYS A 120 15.21 -2.86 6.55
CA CYS A 120 14.68 -3.69 5.48
C CYS A 120 13.41 -3.05 4.90
N TYR A 121 13.20 -3.25 3.61
CA TYR A 121 11.92 -2.99 2.97
C TYR A 121 11.51 -4.15 2.07
N VAL A 122 10.19 -4.35 1.96
CA VAL A 122 9.56 -5.27 1.03
C VAL A 122 8.50 -4.48 0.26
N ASN A 123 8.71 -4.25 -1.03
CA ASN A 123 7.78 -3.49 -1.88
C ASN A 123 7.00 -4.43 -2.80
N ASN A 124 5.68 -4.47 -2.62
CA ASN A 124 4.74 -5.17 -3.48
C ASN A 124 3.94 -4.18 -4.33
N GLY A 125 4.52 -3.69 -5.43
CA GLY A 125 3.82 -2.84 -6.40
C GLY A 125 3.30 -1.51 -5.85
N GLY A 126 3.96 -0.92 -4.85
CA GLY A 126 3.57 0.34 -4.21
C GLY A 126 3.17 0.20 -2.74
N ASP A 127 2.94 -1.04 -2.29
CA ASP A 127 2.65 -1.39 -0.89
C ASP A 127 3.92 -1.93 -0.24
N ILE A 128 4.51 -1.13 0.64
CA ILE A 128 5.87 -1.27 1.14
C ILE A 128 5.84 -1.50 2.64
N ALA A 129 6.31 -2.65 3.09
CA ALA A 129 6.60 -2.92 4.50
C ALA A 129 8.01 -2.44 4.83
N LEU A 130 8.19 -1.82 6.00
CA LEU A 130 9.44 -1.22 6.45
C LEU A 130 9.85 -1.73 7.83
N PHE A 131 11.14 -2.01 7.98
CA PHE A 131 11.78 -2.26 9.27
C PHE A 131 13.00 -1.33 9.43
N LEU A 132 13.14 -0.74 10.63
CA LEU A 132 14.26 0.11 11.02
C LEU A 132 14.69 -0.24 12.44
N ALA A 133 15.95 -0.65 12.61
CA ALA A 133 16.57 -0.79 13.92
C ALA A 133 16.88 0.60 14.52
N PRO A 134 17.10 0.72 15.85
CA PRO A 134 17.48 1.98 16.47
C PRO A 134 18.68 2.64 15.77
N GLY A 135 18.56 3.93 15.43
CA GLY A 135 19.59 4.70 14.73
C GLY A 135 19.59 4.57 13.20
N ALA A 136 18.85 3.61 12.63
CA ALA A 136 18.64 3.54 11.18
C ALA A 136 17.58 4.55 10.71
N HIS A 137 17.59 4.89 9.42
CA HIS A 137 16.52 5.68 8.81
C HIS A 137 16.33 5.32 7.33
N PHE A 138 15.14 5.62 6.81
CA PHE A 138 14.87 5.68 5.38
C PHE A 138 14.67 7.13 4.93
N SER A 139 15.06 7.43 3.69
CA SER A 139 14.67 8.65 2.98
C SER A 139 13.77 8.23 1.82
N VAL A 140 12.48 8.52 1.91
CA VAL A 140 11.48 8.09 0.93
C VAL A 140 11.15 9.26 0.00
N ALA A 141 11.30 9.04 -1.30
CA ALA A 141 10.89 9.99 -2.33
C ALA A 141 9.37 10.05 -2.43
N MET A 142 8.84 11.27 -2.35
CA MET A 142 7.46 11.56 -2.71
C MET A 142 7.49 12.11 -4.13
N ALA A 143 6.76 11.46 -5.03
CA ALA A 143 6.58 11.95 -6.39
C ALA A 143 5.09 12.03 -6.70
N ASP A 144 4.70 13.00 -7.53
CA ASP A 144 3.36 12.98 -8.08
C ASP A 144 3.22 11.88 -9.15
N ALA A 145 2.00 11.71 -9.64
CA ALA A 145 1.69 10.71 -10.64
C ALA A 145 2.29 11.00 -12.04
N GLY A 146 2.97 12.14 -12.22
CA GLY A 146 3.75 12.52 -13.41
C GLY A 146 5.27 12.45 -13.19
N GLY A 147 5.73 12.00 -12.01
CA GLY A 147 7.14 11.91 -11.65
C GLY A 147 7.74 13.22 -11.14
N LEU A 148 6.93 14.25 -10.89
CA LEU A 148 7.42 15.48 -10.26
C LEU A 148 7.89 15.17 -8.85
N ASP A 149 9.13 15.53 -8.53
CA ASP A 149 9.67 15.37 -7.18
C ASP A 149 8.97 16.34 -6.21
N LEU A 150 8.26 15.78 -5.23
CA LEU A 150 7.55 16.51 -4.20
C LEU A 150 8.35 16.63 -2.90
N GLY A 151 9.55 16.04 -2.87
CA GLY A 151 10.48 16.05 -1.75
C GLY A 151 10.78 14.67 -1.20
N ARG A 152 11.43 14.66 -0.03
CA ARG A 152 11.79 13.45 0.68
C ARG A 152 11.19 13.49 2.09
N VAL A 153 10.75 12.33 2.56
CA VAL A 153 10.35 12.11 3.96
C VAL A 153 11.40 11.24 4.63
N LYS A 154 11.98 11.74 5.72
CA LYS A 154 12.85 10.91 6.56
C LYS A 154 11.99 10.13 7.54
N ILE A 155 12.16 8.81 7.53
CA ILE A 155 11.47 7.90 8.42
C ILE A 155 12.47 7.34 9.41
N HIS A 156 12.21 7.59 10.68
CA HIS A 156 12.98 7.10 11.82
C HIS A 156 12.14 6.10 12.64
N PRO A 157 12.77 5.19 13.40
CA PRO A 157 12.07 4.21 14.24
C PRO A 157 11.02 4.83 15.17
N GLU A 158 11.30 5.99 15.75
CA GLU A 158 10.41 6.72 16.66
C GLU A 158 9.10 7.18 16.00
N HIS A 159 9.04 7.28 14.68
CA HIS A 159 7.80 7.60 13.97
C HIS A 159 6.81 6.42 13.97
N GLN A 160 7.28 5.21 14.27
CA GLN A 160 6.49 3.98 14.24
C GLN A 160 5.75 3.78 12.91
N ILE A 161 6.43 4.12 11.80
CA ILE A 161 5.95 3.85 10.44
C ILE A 161 6.58 2.54 10.00
N GLY A 162 5.77 1.48 9.98
CA GLY A 162 6.15 0.16 9.48
C GLY A 162 5.63 -0.11 8.07
N GLY A 163 4.87 0.81 7.47
CA GLY A 163 4.42 0.63 6.10
C GLY A 163 4.00 1.89 5.37
N ILE A 164 4.07 1.79 4.04
CA ILE A 164 3.66 2.81 3.08
C ILE A 164 2.81 2.12 2.02
N ALA A 165 1.74 2.75 1.56
CA ALA A 165 0.95 2.23 0.46
C ALA A 165 0.53 3.35 -0.47
N THR A 166 0.32 3.03 -1.75
CA THR A 166 -0.15 4.01 -2.74
C THR A 166 -1.27 3.45 -3.59
N SER A 167 -2.40 4.16 -3.64
CA SER A 167 -3.60 3.76 -4.40
C SER A 167 -4.17 4.93 -5.20
N GLY A 168 -4.85 4.66 -6.32
CA GLY A 168 -5.39 5.71 -7.19
C GLY A 168 -5.64 5.24 -8.62
N GLN A 169 -6.14 6.14 -9.47
CA GLN A 169 -6.54 5.86 -10.85
C GLN A 169 -5.36 5.43 -11.76
N LYS A 170 -4.12 5.78 -11.40
CA LYS A 170 -2.93 5.34 -12.17
C LYS A 170 -2.34 4.01 -11.67
N GLY A 171 -2.94 3.40 -10.66
CA GLY A 171 -2.50 2.11 -10.12
C GLY A 171 -3.04 0.91 -10.89
N ARG A 172 -2.69 -0.29 -10.40
CA ARG A 172 -3.17 -1.59 -10.93
C ARG A 172 -4.55 -2.00 -10.41
N SER A 173 -5.04 -1.35 -9.37
CA SER A 173 -6.27 -1.73 -8.66
C SER A 173 -7.45 -0.89 -9.12
N LEU A 174 -8.63 -1.51 -9.23
CA LEU A 174 -9.86 -0.81 -9.53
C LEU A 174 -10.23 0.13 -8.39
N SER A 175 -10.68 1.35 -8.73
CA SER A 175 -10.98 2.39 -7.74
C SER A 175 -12.39 2.96 -7.94
N PHE A 176 -13.06 3.24 -6.82
CA PHE A 176 -14.33 3.95 -6.80
C PHE A 176 -14.17 5.47 -6.86
N GLY A 177 -12.96 5.97 -6.59
CA GLY A 177 -12.65 7.39 -6.53
C GLY A 177 -11.94 7.89 -7.78
N ILE A 178 -11.60 9.18 -7.76
CA ILE A 178 -11.01 9.90 -8.89
C ILE A 178 -9.58 10.40 -8.61
N ALA A 179 -9.02 10.12 -7.43
CA ALA A 179 -7.63 10.51 -7.12
C ALA A 179 -6.65 9.91 -8.12
N ASP A 180 -5.66 10.70 -8.54
CA ASP A 180 -4.55 10.18 -9.36
C ASP A 180 -3.72 9.20 -8.53
N SER A 181 -3.37 9.64 -7.32
CA SER A 181 -2.69 8.85 -6.31
C SER A 181 -2.99 9.36 -4.90
N VAL A 182 -2.97 8.43 -3.96
CA VAL A 182 -3.00 8.67 -2.53
C VAL A 182 -1.93 7.78 -1.91
N THR A 183 -0.94 8.38 -1.25
CA THR A 183 0.08 7.66 -0.50
C THR A 183 -0.20 7.78 0.99
N VAL A 184 -0.16 6.67 1.72
CA VAL A 184 -0.46 6.63 3.16
C VAL A 184 0.72 6.03 3.93
N LEU A 185 0.99 6.60 5.11
CA LEU A 185 1.92 6.06 6.09
C LEU A 185 1.13 5.33 7.18
N GLY A 186 1.43 4.05 7.41
CA GLY A 186 0.76 3.19 8.38
C GLY A 186 1.72 2.58 9.40
N ALA A 187 1.16 1.99 10.45
CA ALA A 187 1.97 1.22 11.41
C ALA A 187 2.56 -0.05 10.78
N ASN A 188 1.94 -0.56 9.72
CA ASN A 188 2.41 -1.65 8.87
C ASN A 188 1.83 -1.47 7.45
N ALA A 189 2.29 -2.28 6.49
CA ALA A 189 1.90 -2.12 5.09
C ALA A 189 0.43 -2.50 4.86
N ALA A 190 -0.09 -3.52 5.54
CA ALA A 190 -1.50 -3.93 5.43
C ALA A 190 -2.46 -2.78 5.82
N GLN A 191 -2.19 -2.07 6.91
CA GLN A 191 -2.99 -0.92 7.33
C GLN A 191 -2.87 0.26 6.37
N ALA A 192 -1.66 0.51 5.86
CA ALA A 192 -1.44 1.56 4.87
C ALA A 192 -2.24 1.27 3.59
N ASP A 193 -2.23 0.02 3.10
CA ASP A 193 -2.90 -0.44 1.87
C ASP A 193 -4.41 -0.21 1.93
N VAL A 194 -5.04 -0.69 3.01
CA VAL A 194 -6.48 -0.46 3.27
C VAL A 194 -6.80 1.02 3.28
N ALA A 195 -6.03 1.81 4.02
CA ALA A 195 -6.28 3.23 4.18
C ALA A 195 -6.07 4.01 2.87
N ALA A 196 -5.01 3.71 2.11
CA ALA A 196 -4.72 4.34 0.83
C ALA A 196 -5.88 4.13 -0.14
N THR A 197 -6.37 2.88 -0.25
CA THR A 197 -7.50 2.55 -1.13
C THR A 197 -8.79 3.23 -0.68
N LEU A 198 -9.10 3.23 0.62
CA LEU A 198 -10.31 3.88 1.13
C LEU A 198 -10.28 5.42 1.02
N ILE A 199 -9.12 6.05 1.20
CA ILE A 199 -8.95 7.50 1.04
C ILE A 199 -9.02 7.87 -0.45
N ALA A 200 -8.37 7.10 -1.33
CA ALA A 200 -8.48 7.27 -2.77
C ALA A 200 -9.94 7.19 -3.23
N ASN A 201 -10.69 6.20 -2.74
CA ASN A 201 -12.13 6.06 -3.00
C ASN A 201 -12.98 7.24 -2.48
N ALA A 202 -12.53 7.90 -1.41
CA ALA A 202 -13.22 9.05 -0.83
C ALA A 202 -12.97 10.36 -1.60
N VAL A 203 -11.85 10.47 -2.32
CA VAL A 203 -11.63 11.54 -3.30
C VAL A 203 -12.55 11.26 -4.49
N ASN A 204 -13.71 11.92 -4.53
CA ASN A 204 -14.76 11.62 -5.49
C ASN A 204 -15.69 12.81 -5.73
N LEU A 205 -16.40 12.79 -6.87
CA LEU A 205 -17.46 13.75 -7.24
C LEU A 205 -18.72 12.99 -7.66
N PRO A 206 -19.50 12.46 -6.70
CA PRO A 206 -20.71 11.73 -7.01
C PRO A 206 -21.69 12.57 -7.84
N GLY A 207 -22.22 12.00 -8.92
CA GLY A 207 -23.17 12.67 -9.81
C GLY A 207 -22.54 13.62 -10.84
N HIS A 208 -21.21 13.69 -10.95
CA HIS A 208 -20.58 14.45 -12.02
C HIS A 208 -20.92 13.83 -13.39
N PRO A 209 -21.48 14.61 -14.34
CA PRO A 209 -22.06 14.07 -15.58
C PRO A 209 -21.04 13.40 -16.50
N ASP A 210 -19.79 13.89 -16.48
CA ASP A 210 -18.74 13.38 -17.38
C ASP A 210 -17.84 12.30 -16.75
N LEU A 211 -18.09 11.88 -15.50
CA LEU A 211 -17.43 10.70 -14.94
C LEU A 211 -18.03 9.45 -15.58
N ARG A 212 -17.18 8.52 -16.04
CA ARG A 212 -17.62 7.23 -16.57
C ARG A 212 -17.28 6.10 -15.62
N TYR A 213 -18.21 5.15 -15.56
CA TYR A 213 -18.12 4.01 -14.70
C TYR A 213 -18.42 2.74 -15.49
N GLU A 214 -17.76 1.65 -15.11
CA GLU A 214 -18.02 0.30 -15.59
C GLU A 214 -18.12 -0.65 -14.39
N ARG A 215 -18.74 -1.82 -14.57
CA ARG A 215 -18.78 -2.81 -13.50
C ARG A 215 -17.40 -3.41 -13.33
N ALA A 216 -16.96 -3.61 -12.09
CA ALA A 216 -15.67 -4.21 -11.82
C ALA A 216 -15.54 -5.62 -12.44
N SER A 217 -16.63 -6.39 -12.47
CA SER A 217 -16.71 -7.71 -13.11
C SER A 217 -16.54 -7.69 -14.63
N ASP A 218 -16.84 -6.56 -15.29
CA ASP A 218 -16.68 -6.42 -16.75
C ASP A 218 -15.21 -6.11 -17.12
N ILE A 219 -14.44 -5.55 -16.18
CA ILE A 219 -13.03 -5.22 -16.35
C ILE A 219 -12.12 -6.36 -15.88
N VAL A 220 -12.39 -6.90 -14.69
CA VAL A 220 -11.63 -7.99 -14.08
C VAL A 220 -12.58 -9.15 -13.81
N TYR A 221 -12.41 -10.22 -14.59
CA TYR A 221 -13.15 -11.46 -14.39
C TYR A 221 -12.94 -11.96 -12.95
N ASP A 222 -14.04 -12.18 -12.22
CA ASP A 222 -14.04 -12.63 -10.83
C ASP A 222 -13.44 -11.62 -9.81
N SER A 223 -13.67 -10.33 -10.07
CA SER A 223 -13.39 -9.25 -9.11
C SER A 223 -14.17 -9.43 -7.81
N ASP A 224 -13.50 -9.24 -6.67
CA ASP A 224 -14.12 -9.23 -5.34
C ASP A 224 -15.12 -8.07 -5.16
N LEU A 225 -15.04 -7.04 -6.02
CA LEU A 225 -15.99 -5.93 -6.03
C LEU A 225 -17.32 -6.30 -6.72
N GLY A 226 -17.37 -7.38 -7.51
CA GLY A 226 -18.55 -7.85 -8.23
C GLY A 226 -19.09 -6.83 -9.25
N ASP A 227 -20.41 -6.67 -9.34
CA ASP A 227 -21.08 -5.71 -10.25
C ASP A 227 -20.95 -4.23 -9.82
N ARG A 228 -20.13 -3.92 -8.82
CA ARG A 228 -19.97 -2.54 -8.35
C ARG A 228 -19.31 -1.68 -9.41
N HIS A 229 -19.82 -0.46 -9.56
CA HIS A 229 -19.34 0.50 -10.54
C HIS A 229 -18.04 1.14 -10.06
N VAL A 230 -16.99 1.04 -10.85
CA VAL A 230 -15.67 1.66 -10.63
C VAL A 230 -15.44 2.72 -11.68
N VAL A 231 -14.65 3.76 -11.34
CA VAL A 231 -14.36 4.85 -12.25
C VAL A 231 -13.36 4.36 -13.30
N VAL A 232 -13.69 4.55 -14.58
CA VAL A 232 -12.81 4.21 -15.73
C VAL A 232 -12.36 5.44 -16.52
N HIS A 233 -12.99 6.58 -16.29
CA HIS A 233 -12.61 7.84 -16.93
C HIS A 233 -12.86 9.02 -15.99
N VAL A 234 -11.83 9.85 -15.82
CA VAL A 234 -11.88 11.12 -15.10
C VAL A 234 -11.67 12.26 -16.11
N PRO A 235 -12.63 13.19 -16.27
CA PRO A 235 -12.49 14.33 -17.17
C PRO A 235 -11.53 15.38 -16.58
N ALA A 236 -11.16 16.36 -17.40
CA ALA A 236 -10.51 17.58 -16.89
C ALA A 236 -11.46 18.30 -15.92
N LEU A 237 -11.03 18.47 -14.66
CA LEU A 237 -11.85 19.09 -13.61
C LEU A 237 -11.50 20.57 -13.46
N THR A 238 -12.51 21.38 -13.18
CA THR A 238 -12.32 22.77 -12.73
C THR A 238 -11.65 22.83 -11.36
N GLN A 239 -11.05 23.98 -11.02
CA GLN A 239 -10.39 24.14 -9.73
C GLN A 239 -11.32 23.92 -8.53
N GLY A 240 -12.57 24.41 -8.61
CA GLY A 240 -13.57 24.17 -7.56
C GLY A 240 -13.92 22.68 -7.38
N GLN A 241 -14.01 21.94 -8.49
CA GLN A 241 -14.27 20.49 -8.46
C GLN A 241 -13.10 19.71 -7.86
N LYS A 242 -11.85 20.03 -8.24
CA LYS A 242 -10.65 19.43 -7.65
C LYS A 242 -10.63 19.66 -6.13
N GLY A 243 -10.85 20.91 -5.70
CA GLY A 243 -10.90 21.28 -4.29
C GLY A 243 -12.00 20.53 -3.52
N ALA A 244 -13.21 20.40 -4.10
CA ALA A 244 -14.31 19.67 -3.49
C ALA A 244 -14.02 18.16 -3.35
N ALA A 245 -13.44 17.52 -4.37
CA ALA A 245 -13.05 16.12 -4.32
C ALA A 245 -11.95 15.87 -3.27
N LEU A 246 -10.90 16.69 -3.28
CA LEU A 246 -9.80 16.60 -2.32
C LEU A 246 -10.25 16.88 -0.88
N ALA A 247 -11.22 17.79 -0.68
CA ALA A 247 -11.80 18.03 0.65
C ALA A 247 -12.49 16.78 1.24
N ARG A 248 -13.14 15.96 0.40
CA ARG A 248 -13.75 14.69 0.83
C ARG A 248 -12.70 13.66 1.20
N GLY A 249 -11.65 13.51 0.39
CA GLY A 249 -10.50 12.66 0.72
C GLY A 249 -9.80 13.11 2.00
N LYS A 250 -9.56 14.42 2.15
CA LYS A 250 -8.99 15.02 3.36
C LYS A 250 -9.81 14.70 4.60
N LYS A 251 -11.14 14.84 4.54
CA LYS A 251 -12.04 14.48 5.64
C LYS A 251 -11.91 13.00 6.02
N ALA A 252 -11.84 12.10 5.05
CA ALA A 252 -11.66 10.67 5.30
C ALA A 252 -10.31 10.36 5.97
N ALA A 253 -9.23 10.96 5.47
CA ALA A 253 -7.89 10.79 6.01
C ALA A 253 -7.75 11.36 7.44
N LEU A 254 -8.30 12.55 7.70
CA LEU A 254 -8.34 13.12 9.06
C LEU A 254 -9.09 12.22 10.04
N GLY A 255 -10.25 11.68 9.64
CA GLY A 255 -10.99 10.72 10.49
C GLY A 255 -10.25 9.39 10.71
N MET A 256 -9.33 9.00 9.83
CA MET A 256 -8.43 7.86 10.08
C MET A 256 -7.28 8.23 11.01
N LEU A 257 -6.73 9.43 10.88
CA LEU A 257 -5.67 9.94 11.75
C LEU A 257 -6.15 10.10 13.20
N GLU A 258 -7.34 10.67 13.40
CA GLU A 258 -7.98 10.82 14.73
C GLU A 258 -8.22 9.49 15.43
N ARG A 259 -8.47 8.42 14.66
CA ARG A 259 -8.64 7.04 15.17
C ARG A 259 -7.34 6.26 15.25
N HIS A 260 -6.20 6.91 15.00
CA HIS A 260 -4.86 6.30 14.99
C HIS A 260 -4.70 5.13 14.01
N LEU A 261 -5.42 5.16 12.87
CA LEU A 261 -5.34 4.12 11.84
C LEU A 261 -4.28 4.43 10.77
N ILE A 262 -3.85 5.69 10.67
CA ILE A 262 -2.75 6.14 9.81
C ILE A 262 -1.83 7.08 10.59
N LYS A 263 -0.63 7.32 10.06
CA LYS A 263 0.34 8.31 10.55
C LYS A 263 0.39 9.57 9.68
N GLY A 264 0.01 9.44 8.40
CA GLY A 264 -0.06 10.55 7.45
C GLY A 264 -0.58 10.08 6.10
N ALA A 265 -0.95 11.04 5.24
CA ALA A 265 -1.41 10.80 3.89
C ALA A 265 -1.07 11.97 2.96
N ALA A 266 -0.79 11.68 1.70
CA ALA A 266 -0.62 12.63 0.61
C ALA A 266 -1.60 12.28 -0.51
N LEU A 267 -2.45 13.22 -0.91
CA LEU A 267 -3.50 13.02 -1.92
C LEU A 267 -3.22 13.91 -3.12
N PHE A 268 -3.37 13.38 -4.33
CA PHE A 268 -3.10 14.09 -5.59
C PHE A 268 -4.27 13.96 -6.57
N LEU A 269 -4.64 15.07 -7.21
CA LEU A 269 -5.69 15.13 -8.22
C LEU A 269 -5.44 16.25 -9.24
N GLN A 270 -5.09 15.88 -10.47
CA GLN A 270 -4.89 16.76 -11.63
C GLN A 270 -4.06 18.01 -11.30
N GLY A 271 -2.89 17.79 -10.69
CA GLY A 271 -1.93 18.84 -10.30
C GLY A 271 -2.18 19.51 -8.96
N GLU A 272 -3.31 19.25 -8.31
CA GLU A 272 -3.60 19.72 -6.94
C GLU A 272 -3.20 18.65 -5.92
N SER A 273 -2.79 19.08 -4.72
CA SER A 273 -2.39 18.16 -3.65
C SER A 273 -2.86 18.58 -2.27
N VAL A 274 -3.03 17.58 -1.40
CA VAL A 274 -3.30 17.76 0.03
C VAL A 274 -2.38 16.84 0.83
N LEU A 275 -1.65 17.42 1.78
CA LEU A 275 -0.81 16.68 2.73
C LEU A 275 -1.45 16.70 4.12
N ILE A 276 -1.39 15.55 4.79
CA ILE A 276 -1.93 15.29 6.13
C ILE A 276 -0.86 14.49 6.89
N GLY A 277 -0.52 14.87 8.11
CA GLY A 277 0.48 14.16 8.88
C GLY A 277 0.47 14.54 10.34
N GLN A 278 1.13 13.73 11.16
CA GLN A 278 1.49 14.12 12.52
C GLN A 278 2.54 15.24 12.48
N GLU A 279 2.51 16.13 13.49
CA GLU A 279 3.39 17.31 13.56
C GLU A 279 4.89 16.97 13.53
N ASN A 280 5.27 15.73 13.85
CA ASN A 280 6.66 15.30 13.99
C ASN A 280 7.28 14.72 12.70
N LEU A 281 6.58 14.73 11.56
CA LEU A 281 7.17 14.28 10.28
C LEU A 281 7.87 15.44 9.58
N GLU A 282 9.20 15.41 9.55
CA GLU A 282 10.00 16.39 8.82
C GLU A 282 9.93 16.14 7.31
N PHE A 283 9.26 17.04 6.59
CA PHE A 283 9.29 17.10 5.14
C PHE A 283 10.43 18.00 4.69
N THR A 284 11.41 17.44 3.99
CA THR A 284 12.46 18.25 3.35
C THR A 284 12.21 18.32 1.86
N LYS A 285 11.92 19.51 1.34
CA LYS A 285 12.15 19.78 -0.09
C LYS A 285 13.66 19.90 -0.27
N GLN A 286 14.30 18.88 -0.83
CA GLN A 286 15.62 19.11 -1.41
C GLN A 286 15.41 19.93 -2.70
N MET A 287 15.59 21.26 -2.59
CA MET A 287 16.04 22.03 -3.74
C MET A 287 17.52 21.69 -3.95
N GLU A 288 17.81 20.58 -4.61
CA GLU A 288 19.11 20.42 -5.24
C GLU A 288 19.08 21.20 -6.56
N MET A 289 19.39 22.50 -6.47
CA MET A 289 20.18 23.12 -7.52
C MET A 289 21.56 22.49 -7.47
N GLN A 290 21.80 21.45 -8.26
CA GLN A 290 23.16 21.11 -8.67
C GLN A 290 23.20 20.83 -10.16
N ASN A 291 23.88 21.75 -10.84
CA ASN A 291 24.52 21.54 -12.12
C ASN A 291 25.26 20.20 -12.13
N ALA A 292 24.94 19.37 -13.12
CA ALA A 292 25.88 18.49 -13.80
C ALA A 292 25.43 18.37 -15.26
#